data_AF-A0A1X0RSZ1-F1
#
_entry.id   AF-A0A1X0RSZ1-F1
#
_cell.length_a   1.000
_cell.length_b   1.000
_cell.length_c   1.000
_cell.angle_alpha   90.00
_cell.angle_beta   90.00
_cell.angle_gamma   90.00
#
_symmetry.space_group_name_H-M   'P 1'
#
loop_
_entity.id
_entity.type
_entity.pdbx_description
1 polymer ?
#
loop_
_entity_poly.entity_id
_entity_poly.type
_entity_poly.pdbx_seq_one_letter_code
_entity_poly.pdbx_strand_id
1 'polypeptide(L)'
;LVQRQTEVEHALALIRREAQRYREKKTRCEHYYSRLCAVPILSKQYKTKYIKARDRNAQTEQHLSEMRHALDLCQNQLKVITKRITEQYMEQDQLYKQKSSSLDSLKRIEKVLHFLKQGSEFWSNFETYQAQVVLEAANYLLKNTRYKVSKKLTVDVDQIWIKTFKLACLEYGERQVYGDNRWNMDTLNISYDCSACQTSHIGWPKISQCQLLCSHCIQRKP
;
A
#
# COMPACT_ATOMS: atom_id res chain seq x y z
N LEU A 1 -7.52 -31.24 8.74
CA LEU A 1 -8.42 -31.31 7.55
C LEU A 1 -8.15 -32.57 6.72
N VAL A 2 -6.90 -32.83 6.33
CA VAL A 2 -6.51 -34.04 5.56
C VAL A 2 -6.91 -35.36 6.25
N GLN A 3 -6.64 -35.52 7.56
CA GLN A 3 -7.03 -36.73 8.31
C GLN A 3 -8.56 -36.97 8.35
N ARG A 4 -9.35 -35.90 8.51
CA ARG A 4 -10.82 -36.00 8.49
C ARG A 4 -11.36 -36.35 7.10
N GLN A 5 -10.70 -35.89 6.04
CA GLN A 5 -11.07 -36.24 4.68
C GLN A 5 -10.82 -37.73 4.40
N THR A 6 -9.67 -38.26 4.84
CA THR A 6 -9.36 -39.69 4.72
C THR A 6 -10.31 -40.58 5.52
N GLU A 7 -10.77 -40.13 6.70
CA GLU A 7 -11.78 -40.85 7.50
C GLU A 7 -13.14 -40.92 6.80
N VAL A 8 -13.60 -39.80 6.22
CA VAL A 8 -14.87 -39.74 5.47
C VAL A 8 -14.81 -40.57 4.20
N GLU A 9 -13.70 -40.52 3.46
CA GLU A 9 -13.48 -41.35 2.26
C GLU A 9 -13.47 -42.84 2.60
N HIS A 10 -12.86 -43.22 3.73
CA HIS A 10 -12.88 -44.61 4.21
C HIS A 10 -14.31 -45.05 4.61
N ALA A 11 -15.06 -44.21 5.33
CA ALA A 11 -16.45 -44.51 5.68
C ALA A 11 -17.34 -44.69 4.44
N LEU A 12 -17.17 -43.81 3.44
CA LEU A 12 -17.84 -43.92 2.14
C LEU A 12 -17.50 -45.22 1.41
N ALA A 13 -16.24 -45.67 1.46
CA ALA A 13 -15.83 -46.94 0.85
C ALA A 13 -16.51 -48.14 1.51
N LEU A 14 -16.69 -48.13 2.84
CA LEU A 14 -17.39 -49.18 3.57
C LEU A 14 -18.88 -49.23 3.18
N ILE A 15 -19.56 -48.08 3.16
CA ILE A 15 -20.98 -48.00 2.81
C ILE A 15 -21.22 -48.38 1.34
N ARG A 16 -20.30 -48.03 0.42
CA ARG A 16 -20.35 -48.49 -0.98
C ARG A 16 -20.32 -50.01 -1.08
N ARG A 17 -19.45 -50.67 -0.30
CA ARG A 17 -19.39 -52.14 -0.26
C ARG A 17 -20.66 -52.75 0.31
N GLU A 18 -21.24 -52.14 1.34
CA GLU A 18 -22.51 -52.60 1.91
C GLU A 18 -23.69 -52.43 0.95
N ALA A 19 -23.81 -51.26 0.30
CA ALA A 19 -24.81 -51.00 -0.73
C ALA A 19 -24.75 -52.05 -1.85
N GLN A 20 -23.53 -52.37 -2.31
CA GLN A 20 -23.31 -53.40 -3.32
C GLN A 20 -23.79 -54.79 -2.85
N ARG A 21 -23.48 -55.19 -1.61
CA ARG A 21 -23.96 -56.47 -1.02
C ARG A 21 -25.48 -56.52 -0.93
N TYR A 22 -26.14 -55.43 -0.52
CA TYR A 22 -27.60 -55.37 -0.43
C TYR A 22 -28.25 -55.38 -1.81
N ARG A 23 -27.63 -54.74 -2.81
CA ARG A 23 -28.08 -54.77 -4.20
C ARG A 23 -28.04 -56.19 -4.76
N GLU A 24 -26.94 -56.90 -4.59
CA GLU A 24 -26.80 -58.32 -4.98
C GLU A 24 -27.80 -59.23 -4.25
N LYS A 25 -28.06 -58.98 -2.97
CA LYS A 25 -29.06 -59.72 -2.20
C LYS A 25 -30.48 -59.46 -2.71
N LYS A 26 -30.82 -58.20 -3.02
CA LYS A 26 -32.10 -57.83 -3.64
C LYS A 26 -32.28 -58.57 -4.96
N THR A 27 -31.30 -58.50 -5.86
CA THR A 27 -31.36 -59.16 -7.18
C THR A 27 -31.55 -60.66 -7.06
N ARG A 28 -30.85 -61.32 -6.11
CA ARG A 28 -31.06 -62.75 -5.83
C ARG A 28 -32.48 -63.04 -5.35
N CYS A 29 -32.98 -62.29 -4.36
CA CYS A 29 -34.33 -62.47 -3.83
C CYS A 29 -35.43 -62.20 -4.88
N GLU A 30 -35.20 -61.22 -5.75
CA GLU A 30 -36.07 -60.89 -6.90
C GLU A 30 -36.17 -62.06 -7.87
N HIS A 31 -35.03 -62.65 -8.22
CA HIS A 31 -34.96 -63.81 -9.10
C HIS A 31 -35.66 -65.04 -8.50
N TYR A 32 -35.45 -65.33 -7.21
CA TYR A 32 -36.15 -66.43 -6.53
C TYR A 32 -37.66 -66.19 -6.41
N TYR A 33 -38.08 -64.96 -6.14
CA TYR A 33 -39.50 -64.61 -6.08
C TYR A 33 -40.16 -64.77 -7.46
N SER A 34 -39.53 -64.27 -8.52
CA SER A 34 -40.02 -64.38 -9.90
C SER A 34 -40.17 -65.84 -10.34
N ARG A 35 -39.22 -66.71 -10.00
CA ARG A 35 -39.29 -68.15 -10.36
C ARG A 35 -40.39 -68.92 -9.63
N LEU A 36 -40.73 -68.52 -8.40
CA LEU A 36 -41.65 -69.26 -7.51
C LEU A 36 -42.98 -68.54 -7.31
N CYS A 37 -43.25 -67.47 -8.06
CA CYS A 37 -44.43 -66.63 -7.88
C CYS A 37 -45.75 -67.38 -8.15
N ALA A 38 -45.70 -68.41 -9.02
CA ALA A 38 -46.84 -69.24 -9.39
C ALA A 38 -47.22 -70.27 -8.33
N VAL A 39 -46.37 -70.54 -7.33
CA VAL A 39 -46.66 -71.51 -6.25
C VAL A 39 -47.13 -70.74 -5.01
N PRO A 40 -48.42 -70.79 -4.62
CA PRO A 40 -49.00 -69.85 -3.64
C PRO A 40 -48.28 -69.78 -2.28
N ILE A 41 -47.92 -70.94 -1.72
CA ILE A 41 -47.26 -71.04 -0.41
C ILE A 41 -45.83 -70.47 -0.48
N LEU A 42 -45.08 -70.80 -1.53
CA LEU A 42 -43.72 -70.33 -1.73
C LEU A 42 -43.69 -68.83 -2.10
N SER A 43 -44.63 -68.40 -2.94
CA SER A 43 -44.80 -67.01 -3.37
C SER A 43 -44.92 -66.05 -2.19
N LYS A 44 -45.74 -66.38 -1.18
CA LYS A 44 -45.92 -65.55 0.03
C LYS A 44 -44.62 -65.43 0.86
N GLN A 45 -43.89 -66.53 1.01
CA GLN A 45 -42.61 -66.54 1.75
C GLN A 45 -41.51 -65.75 1.01
N TYR A 46 -41.34 -65.98 -0.29
CA TYR A 46 -40.31 -65.31 -1.09
C TYR A 46 -40.64 -63.84 -1.37
N LYS A 47 -41.92 -63.47 -1.50
CA LYS A 47 -42.37 -62.07 -1.54
C LYS A 47 -41.92 -61.31 -0.29
N THR A 48 -42.09 -61.92 0.89
CA THR A 48 -41.67 -61.31 2.16
C THR A 48 -40.15 -61.13 2.25
N LYS A 49 -39.37 -62.11 1.77
CA LYS A 49 -37.90 -62.01 1.69
C LYS A 49 -37.46 -60.93 0.70
N TYR A 50 -38.11 -60.84 -0.47
CA TYR A 50 -37.85 -59.81 -1.47
C TYR A 50 -38.15 -58.40 -0.96
N ILE A 51 -39.32 -58.17 -0.37
CA ILE A 51 -39.69 -56.84 0.16
C ILE A 51 -38.67 -56.39 1.22
N LYS A 52 -38.30 -57.27 2.17
CA LYS A 52 -37.26 -56.96 3.18
C LYS A 52 -35.90 -56.62 2.54
N ALA A 53 -35.49 -57.34 1.50
CA ALA A 53 -34.25 -57.07 0.79
C ALA A 53 -34.30 -55.75 0.00
N ARG A 54 -35.45 -55.46 -0.64
CA ARG A 54 -35.71 -54.21 -1.37
C ARG A 54 -35.68 -53.00 -0.44
N ASP A 55 -36.38 -53.06 0.68
CA ASP A 55 -36.48 -51.95 1.62
C ASP A 55 -35.13 -51.65 2.28
N ARG A 56 -34.36 -52.69 2.65
CA ARG A 56 -32.98 -52.52 3.14
C ARG A 56 -32.05 -51.91 2.08
N ASN A 57 -32.14 -52.38 0.83
CA ASN A 57 -31.37 -51.80 -0.26
C ASN A 57 -31.71 -50.32 -0.48
N ALA A 58 -33.00 -49.96 -0.45
CA ALA A 58 -33.44 -48.59 -0.58
C ALA A 58 -32.88 -47.69 0.54
N GLN A 59 -32.93 -48.16 1.79
CA GLN A 59 -32.35 -47.45 2.94
C GLN A 59 -30.83 -47.24 2.79
N THR A 60 -30.08 -48.26 2.39
CA THR A 60 -28.62 -48.14 2.21
C THR A 60 -28.24 -47.23 1.04
N GLU A 61 -28.97 -47.29 -0.08
CA GLU A 61 -28.76 -46.41 -1.24
C GLU A 61 -29.07 -44.94 -0.89
N GLN A 62 -30.13 -44.70 -0.10
CA GLN A 62 -30.45 -43.36 0.38
C GLN A 62 -29.34 -42.81 1.29
N HIS A 63 -28.86 -43.61 2.26
CA HIS A 63 -27.76 -43.20 3.14
C HIS A 63 -26.46 -42.93 2.35
N LEU A 64 -26.17 -43.74 1.33
CA LEU A 64 -25.04 -43.51 0.41
C LEU A 64 -25.19 -42.18 -0.35
N SER A 65 -26.40 -41.86 -0.81
CA SER A 65 -26.70 -40.62 -1.52
C SER A 65 -26.52 -39.40 -0.62
N GLU A 66 -27.02 -39.46 0.62
CA GLU A 66 -26.88 -38.40 1.62
C GLU A 66 -25.40 -38.13 1.94
N MET A 67 -24.59 -39.18 2.15
CA MET A 67 -23.15 -39.03 2.37
C MET A 67 -22.39 -38.47 1.17
N ARG A 68 -22.75 -38.87 -0.06
CA ARG A 68 -22.16 -38.28 -1.27
C ARG A 68 -22.47 -36.80 -1.36
N HIS A 69 -23.72 -36.42 -1.15
CA HIS A 69 -24.14 -35.03 -1.19
C HIS A 69 -23.40 -34.19 -0.13
N ALA A 70 -23.27 -34.69 1.10
CA ALA A 70 -22.51 -34.02 2.14
C ALA A 70 -21.03 -33.84 1.77
N LEU A 71 -20.40 -34.84 1.15
CA LEU A 71 -19.03 -34.74 0.67
C LEU A 71 -18.88 -33.68 -0.43
N ASP A 72 -19.80 -33.64 -1.39
CA ASP A 72 -19.80 -32.65 -2.48
C ASP A 72 -19.92 -31.23 -1.93
N LEU A 73 -20.79 -31.01 -0.94
CA LEU A 73 -20.92 -29.72 -0.25
C LEU A 73 -19.61 -29.31 0.43
N CYS A 74 -18.97 -30.22 1.18
CA CYS A 74 -17.68 -29.96 1.82
C CYS A 74 -16.58 -29.64 0.81
N GLN A 75 -16.51 -30.39 -0.30
CA GLN A 75 -15.52 -30.15 -1.35
C GLN A 75 -15.73 -28.81 -2.04
N ASN A 76 -16.98 -28.43 -2.31
CA ASN A 76 -17.31 -27.13 -2.88
C ASN A 76 -16.96 -25.98 -1.93
N GLN A 77 -17.25 -26.13 -0.63
CA GLN A 77 -16.83 -25.15 0.38
C GLN A 77 -15.31 -25.02 0.45
N LEU A 78 -14.56 -26.13 0.42
CA LEU A 78 -13.10 -26.11 0.39
C LEU A 78 -12.57 -25.36 -0.84
N LYS A 79 -13.11 -25.62 -2.03
CA LYS A 79 -12.73 -24.89 -3.26
C LYS A 79 -12.95 -23.38 -3.12
N VAL A 80 -14.10 -22.97 -2.58
CA VAL A 80 -14.42 -21.55 -2.34
C VAL A 80 -13.45 -20.93 -1.34
N ILE A 81 -13.16 -21.62 -0.23
CA ILE A 81 -12.22 -21.16 0.80
C ILE A 81 -10.82 -21.04 0.21
N THR A 82 -10.33 -22.05 -0.52
CA THR A 82 -9.00 -22.02 -1.15
C THR A 82 -8.88 -20.85 -2.13
N LYS A 83 -9.89 -20.64 -2.98
CA LYS A 83 -9.92 -19.50 -3.90
C LYS A 83 -9.84 -18.16 -3.16
N ARG A 84 -10.64 -18.01 -2.10
CA ARG A 84 -10.63 -16.79 -1.27
C ARG A 84 -9.30 -16.56 -0.57
N ILE A 85 -8.67 -17.61 -0.07
CA ILE A 85 -7.33 -17.55 0.54
C ILE A 85 -6.30 -17.08 -0.50
N THR A 86 -6.32 -17.62 -1.72
CA THR A 86 -5.40 -17.20 -2.78
C THR A 86 -5.60 -15.74 -3.17
N GLU A 87 -6.85 -15.28 -3.28
CA GLU A 87 -7.17 -13.87 -3.56
C GLU A 87 -6.66 -12.96 -2.44
N GLN A 88 -6.87 -13.34 -1.17
CA GLN A 88 -6.36 -12.60 -0.03
C GLN A 88 -4.83 -12.51 0.01
N TYR A 89 -4.12 -13.60 -0.34
CA TYR A 89 -2.65 -13.55 -0.43
C TYR A 89 -2.17 -12.61 -1.54
N MET A 90 -2.85 -12.58 -2.69
CA MET A 90 -2.52 -11.65 -3.78
C MET A 90 -2.76 -10.19 -3.36
N GLU A 91 -3.88 -9.90 -2.71
CA GLU A 91 -4.17 -8.57 -2.17
C GLU A 91 -3.13 -8.15 -1.12
N GLN A 92 -2.76 -9.06 -0.24
CA GLN A 92 -1.73 -8.82 0.78
C GLN A 92 -0.37 -8.47 0.15
N ASP A 93 0.06 -9.20 -0.89
CA ASP A 93 1.30 -8.90 -1.62
C ASP A 93 1.26 -7.53 -2.31
N GLN A 94 0.12 -7.17 -2.91
CA GLN A 94 -0.08 -5.83 -3.48
C GLN A 94 0.03 -4.73 -2.42
N LEU A 95 -0.60 -4.92 -1.25
CA LEU A 95 -0.52 -3.97 -0.15
C LEU A 95 0.92 -3.83 0.38
N TYR A 96 1.69 -4.92 0.47
CA TYR A 96 3.09 -4.84 0.85
C TYR A 96 3.94 -4.06 -0.16
N LYS A 97 3.71 -4.27 -1.46
CA LYS A 97 4.37 -3.50 -2.53
C LYS A 97 4.04 -2.01 -2.45
N GLN A 98 2.76 -1.66 -2.29
CA GLN A 98 2.31 -0.28 -2.13
C GLN A 98 2.89 0.38 -0.86
N LYS A 99 2.96 -0.37 0.23
CA LYS A 99 3.59 0.10 1.47
C LYS A 99 5.07 0.41 1.26
N SER A 100 5.80 -0.49 0.61
CA SER A 100 7.23 -0.29 0.32
C SER A 100 7.45 0.95 -0.55
N SER A 101 6.71 1.10 -1.65
CA SER A 101 6.84 2.27 -2.54
C SER A 101 6.49 3.59 -1.85
N SER A 102 5.51 3.56 -0.94
CA SER A 102 5.14 4.73 -0.14
C SER A 102 6.25 5.10 0.85
N LEU A 103 6.86 4.12 1.52
CA LEU A 103 8.00 4.36 2.42
C LEU A 103 9.20 4.93 1.68
N ASP A 104 9.50 4.44 0.47
CA ASP A 104 10.58 4.99 -0.35
C ASP A 104 10.29 6.43 -0.79
N SER A 105 9.02 6.73 -1.06
CA SER A 105 8.59 8.10 -1.38
C SER A 105 8.71 9.02 -0.17
N LEU A 106 8.33 8.56 1.03
CA LEU A 106 8.52 9.31 2.28
C LEU A 106 9.99 9.62 2.55
N LYS A 107 10.89 8.64 2.39
CA LYS A 107 12.34 8.85 2.56
C LYS A 107 12.89 9.88 1.57
N ARG A 108 12.39 9.90 0.34
CA ARG A 108 12.77 10.91 -0.66
C ARG A 108 12.28 12.30 -0.25
N ILE A 109 11.03 12.42 0.18
CA ILE A 109 10.47 13.69 0.67
C ILE A 109 11.24 14.19 1.89
N GLU A 110 11.56 13.33 2.84
CA GLU A 110 12.33 13.68 4.03
C GLU A 110 13.71 14.25 3.67
N LYS A 111 14.42 13.63 2.72
CA LYS A 111 15.70 14.16 2.22
C LYS A 111 15.55 15.55 1.59
N VAL A 112 14.50 15.76 0.78
CA VAL A 112 14.21 17.06 0.17
C VAL A 112 13.87 18.09 1.23
N LEU A 113 13.01 17.76 2.20
CA LEU A 113 12.66 18.67 3.30
C LEU A 113 13.89 19.04 4.14
N HIS A 114 14.76 18.07 4.44
CA HIS A 114 16.00 18.34 5.14
C HIS A 114 16.92 19.28 4.35
N PHE A 115 17.05 19.06 3.04
CA PHE A 115 17.83 19.92 2.15
C PHE A 115 17.27 21.35 2.06
N LEU A 116 15.94 21.51 1.99
CA LEU A 116 15.28 22.81 1.99
C LEU A 116 15.41 23.52 3.33
N LYS A 117 15.33 22.77 4.45
CA LYS A 117 15.56 23.32 5.79
C LYS A 117 16.97 23.89 5.92
N GLN A 118 17.98 23.16 5.47
CA GLN A 118 19.36 23.66 5.44
C GLN A 118 19.48 24.96 4.63
N GLY A 119 18.80 25.04 3.47
CA GLY A 119 18.79 26.26 2.67
C GLY A 119 18.09 27.43 3.35
N SER A 120 16.95 27.18 4.00
CA SER A 120 16.24 28.20 4.78
C SER A 120 17.08 28.74 5.93
N GLU A 121 17.76 27.86 6.67
CA GLU A 121 18.65 28.25 7.76
C GLU A 121 19.86 29.02 7.22
N PHE A 122 20.44 28.59 6.10
CA PHE A 122 21.53 29.28 5.43
C PHE A 122 21.15 30.70 5.04
N TRP A 123 20.05 30.90 4.31
CA TRP A 123 19.64 32.21 3.82
C TRP A 123 19.20 33.15 4.95
N SER A 124 18.53 32.63 5.99
CA SER A 124 18.20 33.40 7.19
C SER A 124 19.46 33.90 7.93
N ASN A 125 20.46 33.03 8.07
CA ASN A 125 21.75 33.41 8.64
C ASN A 125 22.52 34.38 7.73
N PHE A 126 22.41 34.22 6.41
CA PHE A 126 23.02 35.12 5.43
C PHE A 126 22.51 36.55 5.57
N GLU A 127 21.20 36.73 5.67
CA GLU A 127 20.58 38.04 5.90
C GLU A 127 21.06 38.64 7.23
N THR A 128 21.05 37.85 8.30
CA THR A 128 21.35 38.32 9.66
C THR A 128 22.84 38.68 9.84
N TYR A 129 23.76 37.87 9.33
CA TYR A 129 25.18 37.98 9.67
C TYR A 129 26.06 38.55 8.55
N GLN A 130 25.65 38.43 7.29
CA GLN A 130 26.44 38.96 6.17
C GLN A 130 25.81 40.24 5.64
N ALA A 131 24.52 40.21 5.28
CA ALA A 131 23.86 41.38 4.70
C ALA A 131 23.79 42.55 5.68
N GLN A 132 23.45 42.29 6.94
CA GLN A 132 23.39 43.31 7.98
C GLN A 132 24.74 43.99 8.23
N VAL A 133 25.85 43.22 8.29
CA VAL A 133 27.19 43.78 8.53
C VAL A 133 27.64 44.69 7.39
N VAL A 134 27.36 44.31 6.14
CA VAL A 134 27.61 45.17 4.97
C VAL A 134 26.79 46.46 5.08
N LEU A 135 25.51 46.36 5.42
CA LEU A 135 24.62 47.52 5.59
C LEU A 135 25.08 48.45 6.72
N GLU A 136 25.47 47.91 7.87
CA GLU A 136 25.95 48.69 9.01
C GLU A 136 27.25 49.43 8.69
N ALA A 137 28.22 48.73 8.07
CA ALA A 137 29.49 49.33 7.65
C ALA A 137 29.28 50.39 6.56
N ALA A 138 28.40 50.14 5.58
CA ALA A 138 28.01 51.14 4.58
C ALA A 138 27.37 52.37 5.21
N ASN A 139 26.43 52.18 6.13
CA ASN A 139 25.74 53.25 6.83
C ASN A 139 26.69 54.11 7.68
N TYR A 140 27.66 53.49 8.37
CA TYR A 140 28.68 54.22 9.11
C TYR A 140 29.51 55.11 8.18
N LEU A 141 29.99 54.55 7.07
CA LEU A 141 30.80 55.29 6.09
C LEU A 141 30.01 56.43 5.43
N LEU A 142 28.75 56.21 5.07
CA LEU A 142 27.87 57.23 4.46
C LEU A 142 27.52 58.36 5.43
N LYS A 143 27.27 58.04 6.71
CA LYS A 143 27.00 59.06 7.73
C LYS A 143 28.24 59.89 8.02
N ASN A 144 29.40 59.26 8.23
CA ASN A 144 30.63 59.99 8.59
C ASN A 144 31.32 60.72 7.44
N THR A 145 31.16 60.28 6.19
CA THR A 145 31.65 61.05 5.02
C THR A 145 30.93 62.39 4.87
N ARG A 146 29.66 62.50 5.28
CA ARG A 146 28.91 63.78 5.29
C ARG A 146 29.38 64.77 6.38
N TYR A 147 29.98 64.30 7.47
CA TYR A 147 30.49 65.14 8.57
C TYR A 147 31.94 65.61 8.41
N LYS A 148 32.68 65.12 7.39
CA LYS A 148 34.09 65.46 7.14
C LYS A 148 34.35 66.87 6.59
N VAL A 149 33.31 67.65 6.29
CA VAL A 149 33.48 69.05 5.85
C VAL A 149 33.90 69.97 7.02
N SER A 150 33.78 69.55 8.29
CA SER A 150 33.86 70.51 9.39
C SER A 150 34.66 70.15 10.65
N LYS A 151 35.31 68.99 10.81
CA LYS A 151 36.25 68.77 11.94
C LYS A 151 37.12 67.52 11.78
N LYS A 152 38.37 67.63 12.24
CA LYS A 152 39.36 66.54 12.38
C LYS A 152 38.74 65.35 13.13
N LEU A 153 38.27 64.34 12.40
CA LEU A 153 38.01 63.01 12.94
C LEU A 153 39.12 62.06 12.48
N THR A 154 39.70 61.42 13.50
CA THR A 154 40.64 60.30 13.54
C THR A 154 40.70 59.44 12.28
N VAL A 155 41.73 59.64 11.47
CA VAL A 155 42.05 58.87 10.25
C VAL A 155 42.04 57.35 10.50
N ASP A 156 42.34 56.91 11.72
CA ASP A 156 42.47 55.50 12.09
C ASP A 156 41.12 54.74 12.15
N VAL A 157 40.08 55.36 12.74
CA VAL A 157 38.76 54.73 12.90
C VAL A 157 38.07 54.55 11.54
N ASP A 158 38.16 55.55 10.66
CA ASP A 158 37.59 55.44 9.31
C ASP A 158 38.29 54.36 8.47
N GLN A 159 39.60 54.19 8.63
CA GLN A 159 40.35 53.15 7.93
C GLN A 159 39.92 51.75 8.39
N ILE A 160 39.61 51.57 9.68
CA ILE A 160 39.04 50.32 10.20
C ILE A 160 37.71 50.04 9.52
N TRP A 161 36.78 51.00 9.51
CA TRP A 161 35.46 50.80 8.90
C TRP A 161 35.51 50.61 7.38
N ILE A 162 36.43 51.26 6.66
CA ILE A 162 36.66 51.03 5.24
C ILE A 162 37.14 49.58 4.99
N LYS A 163 38.08 49.09 5.82
CA LYS A 163 38.54 47.69 5.73
C LYS A 163 37.42 46.71 6.07
N THR A 164 36.66 46.96 7.14
CA THR A 164 35.50 46.16 7.53
C THR A 164 34.47 46.09 6.41
N PHE A 165 34.13 47.22 5.79
CA PHE A 165 33.19 47.25 4.67
C PHE A 165 33.70 46.43 3.47
N LYS A 166 34.97 46.58 3.09
CA LYS A 166 35.56 45.82 1.97
C LYS A 166 35.54 44.31 2.22
N LEU A 167 35.93 43.87 3.43
CA LEU A 167 35.90 42.47 3.81
C LEU A 167 34.46 41.93 3.85
N ALA A 168 33.53 42.68 4.45
CA ALA A 168 32.13 42.29 4.50
C ALA A 168 31.51 42.14 3.09
N CYS A 169 31.84 43.04 2.15
CA CYS A 169 31.38 42.90 0.76
C CYS A 169 31.96 41.66 0.06
N LEU A 170 33.22 41.33 0.34
CA LEU A 170 33.86 40.13 -0.22
C LEU A 170 33.20 38.86 0.33
N GLU A 171 33.08 38.76 1.65
CA GLU A 171 32.41 37.63 2.31
C GLU A 171 30.95 37.49 1.88
N TYR A 172 30.24 38.61 1.71
CA TYR A 172 28.86 38.63 1.18
C TYR A 172 28.80 38.01 -0.22
N GLY A 173 29.68 38.45 -1.13
CA GLY A 173 29.72 37.92 -2.50
C GLY A 173 30.04 36.43 -2.54
N GLU A 174 31.03 35.98 -1.78
CA GLU A 174 31.40 34.56 -1.71
C GLU A 174 30.25 33.70 -1.15
N ARG A 175 29.61 34.15 -0.07
CA ARG A 175 28.47 33.44 0.53
C ARG A 175 27.24 33.44 -0.38
N GLN A 176 26.97 34.54 -1.07
CA GLN A 176 25.89 34.61 -2.04
C GLN A 176 26.11 33.59 -3.17
N VAL A 177 27.30 33.58 -3.77
CA VAL A 177 27.65 32.61 -4.82
C VAL A 177 27.55 31.17 -4.32
N TYR A 178 27.99 30.89 -3.10
CA TYR A 178 27.82 29.58 -2.49
C TYR A 178 26.34 29.20 -2.34
N GLY A 179 25.52 30.11 -1.84
CA GLY A 179 24.09 29.94 -1.65
C GLY A 179 23.38 29.68 -2.97
N ASP A 180 23.67 30.50 -3.99
CA ASP A 180 23.09 30.37 -5.33
C ASP A 180 23.50 29.04 -5.96
N ASN A 181 24.77 28.64 -5.89
CA ASN A 181 25.20 27.35 -6.45
C ASN A 181 24.50 26.14 -5.83
N ARG A 182 24.07 26.25 -4.57
CA ARG A 182 23.49 25.13 -3.82
C ARG A 182 21.96 25.16 -3.77
N TRP A 183 21.34 26.32 -3.64
CA TRP A 183 19.90 26.49 -3.43
C TRP A 183 19.23 27.42 -4.45
N ASN A 184 19.82 27.61 -5.64
CA ASN A 184 19.19 28.42 -6.70
C ASN A 184 17.84 27.83 -7.13
N MET A 185 16.80 28.63 -6.91
CA MET A 185 15.40 28.32 -7.17
C MET A 185 15.12 27.95 -8.64
N ASP A 186 15.85 28.52 -9.59
CA ASP A 186 15.66 28.29 -11.03
C ASP A 186 16.20 26.93 -11.46
N THR A 187 17.20 26.41 -10.73
CA THR A 187 17.82 25.11 -11.01
C THR A 187 17.28 23.98 -10.13
N LEU A 188 16.58 24.31 -9.04
CA LEU A 188 16.13 23.31 -8.08
C LEU A 188 14.84 22.61 -8.54
N ASN A 189 14.97 21.32 -8.85
CA ASN A 189 13.85 20.49 -9.25
C ASN A 189 13.19 19.82 -8.04
N ILE A 190 12.16 20.46 -7.49
CA ILE A 190 11.30 19.89 -6.44
C ILE A 190 10.04 19.33 -7.09
N SER A 191 9.68 18.09 -6.77
CA SER A 191 8.36 17.56 -7.10
C SER A 191 7.33 18.07 -6.10
N TYR A 192 6.24 18.68 -6.57
CA TYR A 192 5.13 19.13 -5.73
C TYR A 192 3.80 18.97 -6.45
N ASP A 193 2.73 18.84 -5.68
CA ASP A 193 1.37 18.81 -6.21
C ASP A 193 0.74 20.20 -6.10
N CYS A 194 0.24 20.72 -7.22
CA CYS A 194 -0.44 22.01 -7.23
C CYS A 194 -1.81 21.88 -6.55
N SER A 195 -2.04 22.66 -5.50
CA SER A 195 -3.30 22.63 -4.74
C SER A 195 -4.52 23.06 -5.57
N ALA A 196 -4.34 23.80 -6.66
CA ALA A 196 -5.44 24.29 -7.51
C ALA A 196 -5.83 23.31 -8.63
N CYS A 197 -4.85 22.75 -9.36
CA CYS A 197 -5.12 21.85 -10.49
C CYS A 197 -4.89 20.37 -10.16
N GLN A 198 -4.42 20.04 -8.96
CA GLN A 198 -4.18 18.67 -8.47
C GLN A 198 -3.24 17.84 -9.36
N THR A 199 -2.39 18.50 -10.14
CA THR A 199 -1.37 17.85 -10.97
C THR A 199 0.01 17.99 -10.33
N SER A 200 0.83 16.97 -10.47
CA SER A 200 2.22 16.98 -10.04
C SER A 200 3.07 17.80 -11.01
N HIS A 201 3.92 18.67 -10.47
CA HIS A 201 4.84 19.51 -11.20
C HIS A 201 6.26 19.36 -10.64
N ILE A 202 7.25 19.68 -11.49
CA ILE A 202 8.66 19.71 -11.12
C ILE A 202 9.15 21.16 -11.23
N GLY A 203 9.82 21.64 -10.19
CA GLY A 203 10.41 22.97 -10.11
C GLY A 203 10.03 23.68 -8.81
N TRP A 204 10.27 24.98 -8.73
CA TRP A 204 9.97 25.74 -7.53
C TRP A 204 8.48 26.16 -7.46
N PRO A 205 7.73 25.77 -6.41
CA PRO A 205 6.33 26.15 -6.27
C PRO A 205 6.16 27.64 -5.93
N LYS A 206 5.05 28.23 -6.39
CA LYS A 206 4.62 29.56 -5.90
C LYS A 206 3.71 29.37 -4.70
N ILE A 207 3.96 30.10 -3.61
CA ILE A 207 3.22 29.94 -2.35
C ILE A 207 2.20 31.07 -2.22
N SER A 208 0.93 30.73 -1.98
CA SER A 208 -0.15 31.68 -1.73
C SER A 208 -1.07 31.11 -0.66
N GLN A 209 -1.30 31.83 0.45
CA GLN A 209 -2.16 31.37 1.56
C GLN A 209 -1.81 29.95 2.05
N CYS A 210 -0.51 29.65 2.20
CA CYS A 210 0.00 28.33 2.57
C CYS A 210 -0.31 27.18 1.59
N GLN A 211 -0.71 27.48 0.35
CA GLN A 211 -0.91 26.50 -0.72
C GLN A 211 0.22 26.56 -1.75
N LEU A 212 0.62 25.40 -2.27
CA LEU A 212 1.60 25.28 -3.34
C LEU A 212 0.87 25.36 -4.69
N LEU A 213 1.25 26.33 -5.52
CA LEU A 213 0.63 26.60 -6.81
C LEU A 213 1.66 26.51 -7.92
N CYS A 214 1.25 25.97 -9.07
CA CYS A 214 2.05 26.04 -10.28
C CYS A 214 2.02 27.44 -10.90
N SER A 215 3.01 27.72 -11.75
CA SER A 215 3.15 29.00 -12.47
C SER A 215 1.91 29.40 -13.26
N HIS A 216 1.16 28.43 -13.78
CA HIS A 216 -0.09 28.69 -14.51
C HIS A 216 -1.26 29.06 -13.58
N CYS A 217 -1.40 28.36 -12.46
CA CYS A 217 -2.50 28.58 -11.53
C CYS A 217 -2.36 29.90 -10.75
N ILE A 218 -1.12 30.34 -10.49
CA ILE A 218 -0.90 31.64 -9.84
C ILE A 218 -1.27 32.81 -10.76
N GLN A 219 -1.01 32.70 -12.07
CA GLN A 219 -1.30 33.76 -13.05
C GLN A 219 -2.79 33.92 -13.36
N ARG A 220 -3.60 32.89 -13.07
CA ARG A 220 -5.06 32.90 -13.25
C ARG A 220 -5.84 33.36 -12.03
N LYS A 221 -5.17 33.60 -10.89
CA LYS A 221 -5.82 34.26 -9.75
C LYS A 221 -6.02 35.75 -10.12
N PRO A 222 -7.25 36.28 -10.10
CA PRO A 222 -7.52 37.70 -10.31
C PRO A 222 -6.86 38.57 -9.23
#